data_AF-A0AAE6Q8S9-F1
#
_entry.id   AF-A0AAE6Q8S9-F1
#
_cell.length_a   1.000
_cell.length_b   1.000
_cell.length_c   1.000
_cell.angle_alpha   90.00
_cell.angle_beta   90.00
_cell.angle_gamma   90.00
#
_symmetry.space_group_name_H-M   'P 1'
#
loop_
_entity.id
_entity.type
_entity.pdbx_description
1 polymer ?
#
loop_
_entity_poly.entity_id
_entity_poly.type
_entity_poly.pdbx_seq_one_letter_code
_entity_poly.pdbx_strand_id
1 'polypeptide(L)'
;MTTISKTNDYSIKYRILKLIKDITYNNHWNQVTSAKILGVDQPKISHISNGKTAGFSLERLLIFLLRLKCEINITITVNNSEIALINKDNMTDKSLESINLVILQKNN
;
A
#
# COMPACT_ATOMS: atom_id res chain seq x y z
N MET A 1 5.69 -20.89 4.24
CA MET A 1 6.96 -20.25 3.83
C MET A 1 6.66 -18.77 3.63
N THR A 2 7.07 -17.92 4.56
CA THR A 2 6.68 -16.49 4.57
C THR A 2 7.69 -15.72 3.73
N THR A 3 7.30 -15.28 2.52
CA THR A 3 8.15 -14.42 1.70
C THR A 3 8.17 -13.02 2.30
N ILE A 4 9.14 -12.74 3.17
CA ILE A 4 9.40 -11.42 3.71
C ILE A 4 10.26 -10.66 2.69
N SER A 5 9.64 -10.00 1.72
CA SER A 5 10.36 -9.06 0.85
C SER A 5 10.61 -7.76 1.61
N LYS A 6 11.65 -7.73 2.44
CA LYS A 6 12.26 -6.47 2.89
C LYS A 6 13.19 -5.95 1.79
N THR A 7 13.35 -4.62 1.79
CA THR A 7 14.23 -3.79 0.95
C THR A 7 13.84 -3.59 -0.52
N ASN A 8 13.09 -2.53 -0.76
CA ASN A 8 13.05 -1.81 -2.04
C ASN A 8 12.66 -0.36 -1.71
N ASP A 9 13.41 0.64 -2.18
CA ASP A 9 13.30 2.08 -1.83
C ASP A 9 11.98 2.76 -2.28
N TYR A 10 10.93 1.98 -2.50
CA TYR A 10 9.64 2.46 -2.96
C TYR A 10 8.75 2.88 -1.80
N SER A 11 8.11 4.04 -1.97
CA SER A 11 7.04 4.50 -1.07
C SER A 11 6.00 3.40 -0.81
N ILE A 12 5.42 3.40 0.38
CA ILE A 12 4.35 2.47 0.77
C ILE A 12 3.21 2.42 -0.26
N LYS A 13 2.85 3.57 -0.83
CA LYS A 13 1.80 3.68 -1.85
C LYS A 13 2.15 2.87 -3.09
N TYR A 14 3.38 2.97 -3.58
CA TYR A 14 3.82 2.20 -4.74
C TYR A 14 3.79 0.69 -4.46
N ARG A 15 4.23 0.27 -3.28
CA ARG A 15 4.22 -1.14 -2.88
C ARG A 15 2.80 -1.72 -2.84
N ILE A 16 1.85 -0.98 -2.26
CA ILE A 16 0.43 -1.38 -2.26
C ILE A 16 -0.14 -1.39 -3.67
N LEU A 17 0.17 -0.37 -4.48
CA LEU A 17 -0.30 -0.30 -5.87
C LEU A 17 0.20 -1.48 -6.70
N LYS A 18 1.46 -1.88 -6.51
CA LYS A 18 2.03 -3.09 -7.13
C LYS A 18 1.31 -4.36 -6.68
N LEU A 19 1.03 -4.51 -5.38
CA LEU A 19 0.25 -5.64 -4.86
C LEU A 19 -1.15 -5.71 -5.50
N ILE A 20 -1.85 -4.57 -5.60
CA ILE A 20 -3.16 -4.49 -6.27
C ILE A 20 -3.03 -4.96 -7.73
N LYS A 21 -2.02 -4.45 -8.45
CA LYS A 21 -1.74 -4.85 -9.84
C LYS A 21 -1.51 -6.36 -9.94
N ASP A 22 -0.66 -6.92 -9.09
CA ASP A 22 -0.32 -8.35 -9.11
C ASP A 22 -1.56 -9.22 -8.84
N ILE A 23 -2.42 -8.83 -7.89
CA ILE A 23 -3.69 -9.52 -7.62
C ILE A 23 -4.61 -9.47 -8.84
N THR A 24 -4.80 -8.29 -9.45
CA THR A 24 -5.68 -8.17 -10.63
C THR A 24 -5.17 -8.99 -11.81
N TYR A 25 -3.85 -9.06 -12.01
CA TYR A 25 -3.20 -9.84 -13.05
C TYR A 25 -3.37 -11.35 -12.82
N ASN A 26 -3.12 -11.82 -11.59
CA ASN A 26 -3.24 -13.24 -11.23
C ASN A 26 -4.68 -13.76 -11.29
N ASN A 27 -5.68 -12.88 -11.17
CA ASN A 27 -7.09 -13.23 -11.37
C ASN A 27 -7.54 -13.10 -12.84
N HIS A 28 -6.64 -12.77 -13.77
CA HIS A 28 -6.92 -12.57 -15.19
C HIS A 28 -8.00 -11.53 -15.48
N TRP A 29 -8.12 -10.50 -14.64
CA TRP A 29 -9.11 -9.46 -14.86
C TRP A 29 -8.62 -8.42 -15.86
N ASN A 30 -9.46 -8.12 -16.86
CA ASN A 30 -9.23 -6.98 -17.73
C ASN A 30 -9.50 -5.65 -16.99
N GLN A 31 -9.24 -4.52 -17.65
CA GLN A 31 -9.39 -3.20 -17.02
C GLN A 31 -10.83 -2.90 -16.58
N VAL A 32 -11.83 -3.33 -17.36
CA VAL A 32 -13.25 -3.08 -17.06
C VAL A 32 -13.68 -3.87 -15.83
N THR A 33 -13.32 -5.15 -15.77
CA THR A 33 -13.58 -6.00 -14.60
C THR A 33 -12.88 -5.47 -13.36
N SER A 34 -11.61 -5.07 -13.49
CA SER A 34 -10.84 -4.47 -12.39
C SER A 34 -11.47 -3.17 -11.91
N ALA A 35 -11.94 -2.31 -12.83
CA ALA A 35 -12.63 -1.06 -12.49
C ALA A 35 -13.90 -1.31 -11.68
N LYS A 36 -14.70 -2.30 -12.10
CA LYS A 36 -15.92 -2.72 -11.40
C LYS A 36 -15.62 -3.25 -10.00
N ILE A 37 -14.66 -4.16 -9.86
CA ILE A 37 -14.29 -4.75 -8.56
C ILE A 37 -13.69 -3.71 -7.62
N LEU A 38 -12.78 -2.88 -8.13
CA LEU A 38 -12.16 -1.81 -7.35
C LEU A 38 -13.06 -0.59 -7.17
N GLY A 39 -14.27 -0.58 -7.74
CA GLY A 39 -15.26 0.50 -7.67
C GLY A 39 -14.68 1.86 -8.03
N VAL A 40 -14.04 1.92 -9.19
CA VAL A 40 -13.45 3.12 -9.82
C VAL A 40 -13.83 3.16 -11.30
N ASP A 41 -13.57 4.29 -11.93
CA ASP A 41 -13.59 4.47 -13.37
C ASP A 41 -12.37 3.81 -14.05
N GLN A 42 -12.52 3.41 -15.30
CA GLN A 42 -11.45 2.75 -16.08
C GLN A 42 -10.13 3.55 -16.14
N PRO A 43 -10.11 4.90 -16.27
CA PRO A 43 -8.86 5.66 -16.27
C PRO A 43 -7.99 5.43 -15.02
N LYS A 44 -8.61 5.24 -13.85
CA LYS A 44 -7.86 4.93 -12.62
C LYS A 44 -7.20 3.57 -12.64
N ILE A 45 -7.78 2.59 -13.35
CA ILE A 45 -7.13 1.29 -13.55
C ILE A 45 -5.86 1.44 -14.38
N SER A 46 -5.88 2.26 -15.43
CA SER A 46 -4.68 2.55 -16.20
C SER A 46 -3.58 3.18 -15.34
N HIS A 47 -3.93 4.08 -14.42
CA HIS A 47 -2.95 4.64 -13.46
C HIS A 47 -2.35 3.57 -12.55
N ILE A 48 -3.16 2.64 -12.04
CA ILE A 48 -2.70 1.50 -11.23
C ILE A 48 -1.75 0.61 -12.05
N SER A 49 -2.14 0.21 -13.26
CA SER A 49 -1.33 -0.65 -14.12
C SER A 49 0.03 -0.03 -14.49
N ASN A 50 0.07 1.30 -14.61
CA ASN A 50 1.27 2.08 -14.94
C ASN A 50 2.11 2.50 -13.72
N GLY A 51 1.78 2.07 -12.50
CA GLY A 51 2.59 2.42 -11.33
C GLY A 51 2.41 3.85 -10.83
N LYS A 52 1.40 4.58 -11.30
CA LYS A 52 1.19 6.00 -10.94
C LYS A 52 0.52 6.09 -9.57
N THR A 53 1.29 6.52 -8.57
CA THR A 53 0.80 6.72 -7.20
C THR A 53 0.11 8.08 -6.99
N ALA A 54 0.42 9.06 -7.85
CA ALA A 54 -0.23 10.36 -7.86
C ALA A 54 -1.73 10.20 -8.10
N GLY A 55 -2.55 10.88 -7.29
CA GLY A 55 -4.01 10.75 -7.33
C GLY A 55 -4.61 9.65 -6.45
N PHE A 56 -3.78 8.88 -5.73
CA PHE A 56 -4.25 7.91 -4.73
C PHE A 56 -3.76 8.29 -3.32
N SER A 57 -4.71 8.44 -2.39
CA SER A 57 -4.41 8.47 -0.96
C SER A 57 -4.07 7.06 -0.47
N LEU A 58 -3.35 6.95 0.65
CA LEU A 58 -3.07 5.65 1.26
C LEU A 58 -4.38 4.94 1.64
N GLU A 59 -5.31 5.66 2.25
CA GLU A 59 -6.66 5.17 2.57
C GLU A 59 -7.36 4.56 1.35
N ARG A 60 -7.32 5.24 0.20
CA ARG A 60 -7.96 4.74 -1.03
C ARG A 60 -7.35 3.42 -1.48
N LEU A 61 -6.03 3.29 -1.37
CA LEU A 61 -5.32 2.05 -1.70
C LEU A 61 -5.67 0.91 -0.73
N LEU A 62 -5.83 1.20 0.57
CA LEU A 62 -6.28 0.21 1.55
C LEU A 62 -7.72 -0.27 1.25
N ILE A 63 -8.62 0.65 0.87
CA ILE A 63 -9.98 0.28 0.44
C ILE A 63 -9.96 -0.66 -0.77
N PHE A 64 -9.05 -0.45 -1.73
CA PHE A 64 -8.88 -1.37 -2.86
C PHE A 64 -8.47 -2.76 -2.40
N LEU A 65 -7.50 -2.88 -1.49
CA LEU A 65 -7.11 -4.17 -0.92
C LEU A 65 -8.29 -4.88 -0.22
N LEU A 66 -9.13 -4.15 0.52
CA LEU A 66 -10.34 -4.73 1.14
C LEU A 66 -11.33 -5.24 0.07
N ARG A 67 -11.52 -4.51 -1.03
CA ARG A 67 -12.36 -4.94 -2.16
C ARG A 67 -11.82 -6.20 -2.85
N LEU A 68 -10.49 -6.36 -2.86
CA LEU A 68 -9.78 -7.55 -3.33
C LEU A 68 -9.79 -8.70 -2.32
N LYS A 69 -10.56 -8.60 -1.23
CA LYS A 69 -10.66 -9.60 -0.16
C LYS A 69 -9.33 -9.85 0.57
N CYS A 70 -8.41 -8.88 0.54
CA CYS A 70 -7.24 -8.92 1.40
C CYS A 70 -7.64 -8.63 2.85
N GLU A 71 -7.05 -9.39 3.77
CA GLU A 71 -7.08 -9.07 5.20
C GLU A 71 -5.98 -8.04 5.49
N ILE A 72 -6.32 -6.95 6.17
CA ILE A 72 -5.38 -5.86 6.48
C ILE A 72 -5.25 -5.76 7.99
N ASN A 73 -4.04 -6.00 8.50
CA ASN A 73 -3.69 -5.81 9.89
C ASN A 73 -2.75 -4.60 10.00
N ILE A 74 -3.14 -3.60 10.80
CA ILE A 74 -2.35 -2.37 11.03
C ILE A 74 -1.81 -2.42 12.45
N THR A 75 -0.48 -2.45 12.57
CA THR A 75 0.22 -2.35 13.86
C THR A 75 0.83 -0.97 14.00
N ILE A 76 0.51 -0.28 15.10
CA ILE A 76 1.05 1.05 15.42
C ILE A 76 1.90 0.90 16.69
N THR A 77 3.19 1.20 16.57
CA THR A 77 4.08 1.33 17.74
C THR A 77 4.15 2.80 18.11
N VAL A 78 3.54 3.16 19.23
CA VAL A 78 3.72 4.49 19.81
C VAL A 78 5.01 4.47 20.61
N ASN A 79 6.06 5.11 20.08
CA ASN A 79 7.24 5.35 20.87
C ASN A 79 6.87 6.43 21.90
N ASN A 80 6.84 6.10 23.18
CA ASN A 80 6.70 7.08 24.26
C ASN A 80 7.98 7.92 24.34
N SER A 81 8.17 8.80 23.36
CA SER A 81 9.06 9.91 23.46
C SER A 81 8.26 11.07 24.02
N GLU A 82 8.31 11.27 25.33
CA GLU A 82 7.92 12.53 26.00
C GLU A 82 8.74 13.75 25.47
N ILE A 83 9.55 13.60 24.41
CA ILE A 83 10.64 14.50 23.98
C ILE A 83 10.38 15.14 22.60
N ALA A 84 9.23 14.93 21.94
CA ALA A 84 8.95 15.60 20.65
C ALA A 84 8.62 17.11 20.76
N LEU A 85 8.48 17.64 21.99
CA LEU A 85 8.18 19.06 22.22
C LEU A 85 9.42 19.92 22.50
N ILE A 86 10.62 19.34 22.62
CA ILE A 86 11.78 20.10 23.12
C ILE A 86 12.71 20.62 22.01
N ASN A 87 12.75 20.02 20.82
CA ASN A 87 13.60 20.54 19.73
C ASN A 87 12.96 20.34 18.35
N LYS A 88 12.30 21.39 17.84
CA LYS A 88 11.62 21.40 16.53
C LYS A 88 12.56 21.49 15.32
N ASP A 89 13.87 21.65 15.53
CA ASP A 89 14.73 22.14 14.44
C ASP A 89 15.55 21.08 13.71
N ASN A 90 15.58 19.81 14.12
CA ASN A 90 16.45 18.81 13.45
C ASN A 90 15.95 17.36 13.49
N MET A 91 14.64 17.11 13.43
CA MET A 91 14.17 15.75 13.17
C MET A 91 14.30 15.47 11.67
N THR A 92 15.32 14.70 11.29
CA THR A 92 15.52 14.29 9.90
C THR A 92 14.30 13.54 9.40
N ASP A 93 13.72 14.06 8.31
CA ASP A 93 12.48 13.63 7.64
C ASP A 93 12.37 12.11 7.43
N LYS A 94 13.53 11.44 7.28
CA LYS A 94 13.64 9.99 7.07
C LYS A 94 13.13 9.14 8.24
N SER A 95 13.11 9.66 9.48
CA SER A 95 12.60 8.92 10.64
C SER A 95 11.07 8.81 10.65
N LEU A 96 10.37 9.75 10.00
CA LEU A 96 8.90 9.81 9.93
C LEU A 96 8.30 8.95 8.81
N GLU A 97 9.11 8.45 7.87
CA GLU A 97 8.63 7.74 6.68
C GLU A 97 8.46 6.22 6.83
N SER A 98 8.67 5.67 8.03
CA SER A 98 8.86 4.23 8.20
C SER A 98 7.55 3.42 8.31
N ILE A 99 6.74 3.37 7.24
CA ILE A 99 5.63 2.40 7.14
C ILE A 99 6.15 1.06 6.60
N ASN A 100 6.17 0.04 7.47
CA ASN A 100 6.53 -1.32 7.10
C ASN A 100 5.30 -2.08 6.58
N LEU A 101 5.28 -2.40 5.28
CA LEU A 101 4.32 -3.38 4.72
C LEU A 101 4.90 -4.79 4.79
N VAL A 102 4.14 -5.70 5.40
CA VAL A 102 4.40 -7.14 5.41
C VAL A 102 3.25 -7.81 4.66
N ILE A 103 3.57 -8.64 3.67
CA ILE A 103 2.59 -9.38 2.86
C ILE A 103 2.62 -10.84 3.31
N LEU A 104 1.49 -11.35 3.81
CA LEU A 104 1.34 -12.73 4.24
C LEU A 104 0.47 -13.47 3.21
N GLN A 105 1.04 -14.47 2.54
CA GLN A 105 0.29 -15.34 1.64
C GLN A 105 -0.12 -16.60 2.41
N LYS A 106 -1.43 -16.79 2.60
CA LYS A 106 -2.00 -18.04 3.10
C LYS A 106 -2.07 -19.00 1.90
N ASN A 107 -1.19 -19.99 1.85
CA ASN A 107 -1.32 -21.09 0.90
C ASN A 107 -2.37 -22.05 1.48
N ASN A 108 -3.45 -22.29 0.74
CA ASN A 108 -4.34 -23.41 0.98
C ASN A 108 -3.78 -24.67 0.33
#